data_AF-A0A7V8Z8Y4-F1
#
_entry.id   AF-A0A7V8Z8Y4-F1
#
_cell.length_a   1.000
_cell.length_b   1.000
_cell.length_c   1.000
_cell.angle_alpha   90.00
_cell.angle_beta   90.00
_cell.angle_gamma   90.00
#
_symmetry.space_group_name_H-M   'P 1'
#
loop_
_entity.id
_entity.type
_entity.pdbx_description
1 polymer ?
#
loop_
_entity_poly.entity_id
_entity_poly.type
_entity_poly.pdbx_seq_one_letter_code
_entity_poly.pdbx_strand_id
1 'polypeptide(L)'
;MGNLIQDLRFATRTLFKKPGFVLVAVLSLALGIGANASIFTLLNTVLLRPLPVERPDELFFVHGDGAFSYPNYRDFRDRSN
;
A
#
# COMPACT_ATOMS: atom_id res chain seq x y z
N MET A 1 32.19 24.29 -15.21
CA MET A 1 31.22 23.20 -14.98
C MET A 1 31.34 22.66 -13.57
N GLY A 2 30.61 23.22 -12.61
CA GLY A 2 30.56 22.60 -11.28
C GLY A 2 30.26 23.62 -10.22
N ASN A 3 28.98 23.79 -9.91
CA ASN A 3 28.58 24.40 -8.66
C ASN A 3 27.21 23.91 -8.18
N LEU A 4 26.90 22.63 -8.43
CA LEU A 4 25.68 21.96 -7.97
C LEU A 4 25.47 22.13 -6.45
N ILE A 5 26.57 22.11 -5.68
CA ILE A 5 26.58 22.35 -4.23
C ILE A 5 26.22 23.81 -3.92
N GLN A 6 26.72 24.77 -4.70
CA GLN A 6 26.38 26.18 -4.53
C GLN A 6 24.92 26.44 -4.90
N ASP A 7 24.41 25.80 -5.95
CA ASP A 7 23.02 25.90 -6.39
C ASP A 7 22.06 25.30 -5.34
N LEU A 8 22.38 24.12 -4.78
CA LEU A 8 21.64 23.52 -3.67
C LEU A 8 21.64 24.43 -2.42
N ARG A 9 22.79 25.02 -2.08
CA ARG A 9 22.90 25.98 -0.96
C ARG A 9 22.08 27.24 -1.22
N PHE A 10 22.04 27.71 -2.46
CA PHE A 10 21.28 28.89 -2.85
C PHE A 10 19.78 28.61 -2.85
N ALA A 11 19.36 27.44 -3.36
CA ALA A 11 17.97 26.99 -3.38
C ALA A 11 17.42 26.82 -1.97
N THR A 12 18.13 26.07 -1.10
CA THR A 12 17.75 25.90 0.31
C THR A 12 17.62 27.24 1.03
N ARG A 13 18.60 28.14 0.88
CA ARG A 13 18.53 29.50 1.46
C ARG A 13 17.33 30.30 0.92
N THR A 14 16.96 30.10 -0.33
CA THR A 14 15.81 30.76 -0.95
C THR A 14 14.49 30.19 -0.44
N LEU A 15 14.40 28.87 -0.21
CA LEU A 15 13.25 28.25 0.45
C LEU A 15 13.05 28.81 1.87
N PHE A 16 14.11 28.91 2.68
CA PHE A 16 14.00 29.46 4.03
C PHE A 16 13.62 30.96 4.08
N LYS A 17 13.82 31.71 3.00
CA LYS A 17 13.38 33.11 2.89
C LYS A 17 11.88 33.26 2.63
N LYS A 18 11.18 32.23 2.15
CA LYS A 18 9.73 32.25 1.85
C LYS A 18 9.00 31.11 2.58
N PRO A 19 8.93 31.15 3.92
CA PRO A 19 8.46 30.02 4.73
C PRO A 19 7.00 29.65 4.46
N GLY A 20 6.12 30.61 4.13
CA GLY A 20 4.71 30.31 3.86
C GLY A 20 4.49 29.41 2.65
N PHE A 21 5.18 29.68 1.53
CA PHE A 21 5.10 28.84 0.33
C PHE A 21 5.67 27.44 0.59
N VAL A 22 6.81 27.38 1.29
CA VAL A 22 7.46 26.10 1.62
C VAL A 22 6.56 25.26 2.53
N LEU A 23 5.91 25.87 3.51
CA LEU A 23 5.00 25.15 4.41
C LEU A 23 3.85 24.51 3.64
N VAL A 24 3.18 25.26 2.76
CA VAL A 24 2.08 24.74 1.93
C VAL A 24 2.57 23.64 0.99
N ALA A 25 3.73 23.85 0.35
CA ALA A 25 4.32 22.85 -0.55
C ALA A 25 4.67 21.55 0.18
N VAL A 26 5.29 21.65 1.36
CA VAL A 26 5.64 20.49 2.21
C VAL A 26 4.40 19.79 2.70
N LEU A 27 3.37 20.52 3.15
CA LEU A 27 2.10 19.92 3.59
C LEU A 27 1.38 19.20 2.45
N SER A 28 1.35 19.81 1.26
CA SER A 28 0.75 19.18 0.08
C SER A 28 1.49 17.90 -0.32
N LEU A 29 2.82 17.93 -0.36
CA LEU A 29 3.66 16.75 -0.60
C LEU A 29 3.44 15.67 0.47
N ALA A 30 3.44 16.06 1.75
CA ALA A 30 3.23 15.15 2.86
C ALA A 30 1.85 14.50 2.81
N LEU A 31 0.80 15.26 2.46
CA LEU A 31 -0.55 14.72 2.28
C LEU A 31 -0.62 13.78 1.09
N GLY A 32 -0.05 14.13 -0.07
CA GLY A 32 -0.06 13.25 -1.24
C GLY A 32 0.69 11.94 -1.01
N ILE A 33 1.89 12.01 -0.44
CA ILE A 33 2.72 10.84 -0.13
C ILE A 33 2.09 10.03 1.00
N GLY A 34 1.66 10.71 2.07
CA GLY A 34 1.08 10.12 3.27
C GLY A 34 -0.26 9.48 3.01
N ALA A 35 -1.13 10.06 2.17
CA ALA A 35 -2.40 9.46 1.78
C ALA A 35 -2.18 8.15 1.02
N ASN A 36 -1.26 8.13 0.05
CA ASN A 36 -0.95 6.91 -0.70
C ASN A 36 -0.39 5.80 0.22
N ALA A 37 0.56 6.14 1.09
CA ALA A 37 1.11 5.19 2.06
C ALA A 37 0.07 4.73 3.10
N SER A 38 -0.81 5.64 3.56
CA SER A 38 -1.88 5.34 4.51
C SER A 38 -2.94 4.45 3.90
N ILE A 39 -3.30 4.66 2.63
CA ILE A 39 -4.24 3.79 1.93
C ILE A 39 -3.66 2.38 1.83
N PHE A 40 -2.40 2.21 1.44
CA PHE A 40 -1.78 0.88 1.42
C PHE A 40 -1.71 0.24 2.82
N THR A 41 -1.34 1.04 3.84
CA THR A 41 -1.28 0.57 5.23
C THR A 41 -2.66 0.20 5.77
N LEU A 42 -3.69 0.99 5.46
CA LEU A 42 -5.08 0.74 5.83
C LEU A 42 -5.65 -0.46 5.10
N LEU A 43 -5.41 -0.57 3.79
CA LEU A 43 -5.78 -1.76 3.01
C LEU A 43 -5.08 -2.99 3.59
N ASN A 44 -3.79 -2.93 3.87
CA ASN A 44 -3.09 -4.01 4.56
C ASN A 44 -3.68 -4.28 5.95
N THR A 45 -4.05 -3.27 6.73
CA THR A 45 -4.60 -3.49 8.09
C THR A 45 -6.06 -3.95 8.09
N VAL A 46 -6.83 -3.64 7.04
CA VAL A 46 -8.27 -3.91 6.94
C VAL A 46 -8.55 -5.15 6.09
N LEU A 47 -7.93 -5.27 4.90
CA LEU A 47 -7.99 -6.48 4.08
C LEU A 47 -7.10 -7.59 4.64
N LEU A 48 -5.91 -7.26 5.15
CA LEU A 48 -5.01 -8.19 5.83
C LEU A 48 -5.04 -7.98 7.34
N ARG A 49 -6.19 -7.59 7.91
CA ARG A 49 -6.38 -7.79 9.35
C ARG A 49 -6.30 -9.30 9.57
N PRO A 50 -5.25 -9.77 10.24
CA PRO A 50 -5.06 -11.20 10.43
C PRO A 50 -6.20 -11.64 11.35
N LEU A 51 -6.96 -12.65 10.93
CA LEU A 51 -7.43 -13.60 11.92
C LEU A 51 -6.19 -13.95 12.77
N PRO A 52 -6.28 -13.99 14.11
CA PRO A 52 -5.13 -14.30 14.96
C PRO A 52 -4.57 -15.67 14.57
N VAL A 53 -3.56 -15.68 13.68
CA VAL A 53 -2.93 -16.89 13.16
C VAL A 53 -1.43 -16.73 13.26
N GLU A 54 -0.82 -17.70 13.90
CA GLU A 54 0.54 -17.67 14.44
C GLU A 54 1.65 -17.67 13.38
N ARG A 55 1.32 -17.83 12.08
CA ARG A 55 2.28 -18.10 10.99
C ARG A 55 1.85 -17.46 9.66
N PRO A 56 2.22 -16.19 9.40
CA PRO A 56 1.83 -15.46 8.18
C PRO A 56 2.50 -15.96 6.89
N ASP A 57 3.57 -16.76 6.97
CA ASP A 57 4.34 -17.24 5.81
C ASP A 57 3.68 -18.39 5.02
N GLU A 58 2.55 -18.92 5.51
CA GLU A 58 1.76 -19.97 4.84
C GLU A 58 0.43 -19.45 4.25
N LEU A 59 0.21 -18.14 4.20
CA LEU A 59 -1.02 -17.55 3.68
C LEU A 59 -1.05 -17.58 2.14
N PHE A 60 -1.74 -18.57 1.57
CA PHE A 60 -2.06 -18.63 0.14
C PHE A 60 -3.45 -18.04 -0.13
N PHE A 61 -3.54 -17.07 -1.04
CA PHE A 61 -4.82 -16.56 -1.55
C PHE A 61 -5.42 -17.58 -2.52
N VAL A 62 -6.45 -18.31 -2.08
CA VAL A 62 -7.25 -19.17 -2.97
C VAL A 62 -8.40 -18.34 -3.53
N HIS A 63 -8.20 -17.74 -4.70
CA HIS A 63 -9.28 -17.13 -5.47
C HIS A 63 -9.99 -18.23 -6.26
N GLY A 64 -11.06 -18.78 -5.68
CA GLY A 64 -11.92 -19.75 -6.34
C GLY A 64 -13.04 -19.05 -7.10
N ASP A 65 -12.87 -18.84 -8.40
CA ASP A 65 -13.99 -18.61 -9.30
C ASP A 65 -14.74 -19.93 -9.47
N GLY A 66 -15.76 -20.14 -8.65
CA GLY A 66 -16.66 -21.27 -8.78
C GLY A 66 -16.86 -22.02 -7.48
N ALA A 67 -18.10 -22.43 -7.27
CA ALA A 67 -18.58 -23.23 -6.16
C ALA A 67 -17.86 -24.60 -6.08
N PHE A 68 -16.61 -24.61 -5.62
CA PHE A 68 -15.99 -25.78 -5.01
C PHE A 68 -16.57 -25.98 -3.60
N SER A 69 -17.90 -25.91 -3.50
CA SER A 69 -18.61 -26.38 -2.33
C SER A 69 -18.52 -27.90 -2.34
N TYR A 70 -18.16 -28.49 -1.20
CA TYR A 70 -18.13 -29.94 -0.96
C TYR A 70 -19.29 -30.75 -1.58
N PRO A 71 -20.53 -30.23 -1.71
CA PRO A 71 -21.61 -30.90 -2.42
C PRO A 71 -21.34 -31.20 -3.91
N ASN A 72 -20.60 -30.34 -4.62
CA ASN A 72 -20.35 -30.52 -6.06
C ASN A 72 -19.38 -31.67 -6.33
N TYR A 73 -18.36 -31.86 -5.46
CA TYR A 73 -17.50 -33.05 -5.52
C TYR A 73 -18.28 -34.35 -5.30
N ARG A 74 -19.32 -34.31 -4.45
CA ARG A 74 -20.18 -35.47 -4.22
C ARG A 74 -21.06 -35.79 -5.43
N ASP A 75 -21.56 -34.78 -6.14
CA ASP A 75 -22.36 -34.99 -7.35
C ASP A 75 -21.56 -35.67 -8.47
N PHE A 76 -20.29 -35.29 -8.67
CA PHE A 76 -19.43 -35.98 -9.64
C PHE A 76 -19.08 -37.42 -9.23
N ARG A 77 -19.00 -37.71 -7.93
CA ARG A 77 -18.75 -39.07 -7.44
C ARG A 77 -19.98 -39.96 -7.59
N ASP A 78 -21.15 -39.44 -7.22
CA ASP A 78 -22.40 -40.21 -7.16
C ASP A 78 -22.97 -40.49 -8.55
N ARG A 79 -22.59 -39.71 -9.57
CA ARG A 79 -23.02 -39.89 -10.97
C ARG A 79 -22.21 -40.95 -11.76
N SER A 80 -21.25 -41.62 -11.12
CA SER A 80 -20.34 -42.59 -11.77
C SER A 80 -20.61 -44.07 -11.43
N ASN A 81 -21.80 -44.40 -10.92
CA ASN A 81 -22.29 -45.79 -10.86
C ASN A 81 -23.50 -46.00 -11.76
#